data_AF-A0A959ATY2-F1
#
_entry.id   AF-A0A959ATY2-F1
#
_cell.length_a   1.000
_cell.length_b   1.000
_cell.length_c   1.000
_cell.angle_alpha   90.00
_cell.angle_beta   90.00
_cell.angle_gamma   90.00
#
_symmetry.space_group_name_H-M   'P 1'
#
loop_
_entity.id
_entity.type
_entity.pdbx_description
1 polymer ?
#
loop_
_entity_poly.entity_id
_entity_poly.type
_entity_poly.pdbx_seq_one_letter_code
_entity_poly.pdbx_strand_id
1 'polypeptide(L)' 'MTLEAITEQFTKTAARVPALGKSVKFIFEQGPVHIDLTNERAVVTNEDKEANCVITTRIETLDAIR' A
#
# COMPACT_ATOMS: atom_id res chain seq x y z
N MET A 1 4.02 -7.83 12.35
CA MET A 1 4.52 -8.04 10.98
C MET A 1 5.64 -7.05 10.66
N THR A 2 6.51 -7.36 9.69
CA THR A 2 7.51 -6.43 9.15
C THR A 2 6.94 -5.63 7.98
N LEU A 3 7.52 -4.45 7.68
CA LEU A 3 7.17 -3.63 6.52
C LEU A 3 7.24 -4.42 5.20
N GLU A 4 8.26 -5.26 5.03
CA GLU A 4 8.41 -6.11 3.82
C GLU A 4 7.24 -7.08 3.63
N ALA A 5 6.81 -7.77 4.70
CA ALA A 5 5.68 -8.70 4.62
C ALA A 5 4.38 -7.99 4.23
N ILE A 6 4.24 -6.73 4.67
CA ILE A 6 3.09 -5.87 4.33
C ILE A 6 3.17 -5.43 2.88
N THR A 7 4.33 -4.96 2.42
CA THR A 7 4.57 -4.62 1.01
C THR A 7 4.27 -5.81 0.10
N GLU A 8 4.69 -7.02 0.47
CA GLU A 8 4.41 -8.23 -0.30
C GLU A 8 2.90 -8.54 -0.36
N GLN A 9 2.20 -8.40 0.77
CA GLN A 9 0.75 -8.60 0.85
C GLN A 9 -0.01 -7.58 0.01
N PHE A 10 0.40 -6.31 0.04
CA PHE A 10 -0.15 -5.27 -0.81
C PHE A 10 0.12 -5.55 -2.28
N THR A 11 1.31 -6.02 -2.63
CA THR A 11 1.66 -6.40 -4.00
C THR A 11 0.73 -7.51 -4.53
N LYS A 12 0.50 -8.55 -3.71
CA LYS A 12 -0.43 -9.64 -4.05
C LYS A 12 -1.88 -9.17 -4.20
N THR A 13 -2.31 -8.25 -3.34
CA THR A 13 -3.68 -7.73 -3.36
C THR A 13 -3.88 -6.77 -4.52
N ALA A 14 -2.96 -5.83 -4.71
CA ALA A 14 -2.99 -4.83 -5.77
C ALA A 14 -2.91 -5.47 -7.17
N ALA A 15 -2.25 -6.63 -7.32
CA ALA A 15 -2.27 -7.41 -8.56
C ALA A 15 -3.65 -7.96 -8.94
N ARG A 16 -4.59 -8.07 -7.99
CA ARG A 16 -5.97 -8.54 -8.21
C ARG A 16 -6.97 -7.41 -8.37
N VAL A 17 -6.59 -6.18 -8.03
CA VAL A 17 -7.46 -5.01 -8.09
C VAL A 17 -7.36 -4.41 -9.50
N PRO A 18 -8.48 -4.17 -10.19
CA PRO A 18 -8.46 -3.48 -11.48
C PRO A 18 -7.88 -2.08 -11.31
N ALA A 19 -7.18 -1.56 -12.33
CA ALA A 19 -6.59 -0.23 -12.29
C ALA A 19 -7.66 0.82 -11.91
N LEU A 20 -7.54 1.38 -10.71
CA LEU A 20 -8.48 2.38 -10.19
C LEU A 20 -8.17 3.78 -10.73
N GLY A 21 -7.11 3.93 -11.53
CA GLY A 21 -6.69 5.21 -12.10
C GLY A 21 -6.16 6.21 -11.07
N LYS A 22 -5.82 5.74 -9.86
CA LYS A 22 -5.44 6.56 -8.69
C LYS A 22 -4.33 5.87 -7.90
N SER A 23 -3.64 6.64 -7.07
CA SER A 23 -2.62 6.12 -6.14
C SER A 23 -3.08 6.19 -4.69
N VAL A 24 -2.62 5.24 -3.88
CA VAL A 24 -2.90 5.14 -2.44
C VAL A 24 -1.57 4.98 -1.70
N LYS A 25 -1.36 5.74 -0.63
CA LYS A 25 -0.21 5.60 0.26
C LYS A 25 -0.66 5.19 1.65
N PHE A 26 -0.05 4.16 2.19
CA PHE A 26 -0.17 3.78 3.59
C PHE A 26 1.03 4.31 4.35
N ILE A 27 0.79 5.00 5.46
CA ILE A 27 1.83 5.45 6.38
C ILE A 27 1.75 4.57 7.63
N PHE A 28 2.76 3.73 7.81
CA PHE A 28 2.97 2.94 9.02
C PHE A 28 4.08 3.54 9.87
N GLU A 29 4.13 3.19 11.16
CA GLU A 29 5.22 3.61 12.05
C GLU A 29 6.60 3.12 11.58
N GLN A 30 6.65 2.01 10.84
CA GLN A 30 7.88 1.44 10.28
C GLN A 30 8.30 2.09 8.95
N GLY A 31 7.41 2.82 8.28
CA GLY A 31 7.67 3.45 7.00
C GLY A 31 6.44 3.52 6.08
N PRO A 32 6.55 4.26 4.96
CA PRO A 32 5.48 4.37 3.98
C PRO A 32 5.45 3.16 3.04
N VAL A 33 4.25 2.86 2.54
CA VAL A 33 3.99 1.96 1.41
C VAL A 33 3.13 2.72 0.41
N HIS A 34 3.67 3.02 -0.75
CA HIS A 34 2.97 3.64 -1.87
C HIS A 34 2.49 2.58 -2.85
N ILE A 35 1.23 2.68 -3.27
CA ILE A 35 0.57 1.78 -4.21
C ILE A 35 0.03 2.64 -5.34
N ASP A 36 0.64 2.52 -6.50
CA ASP A 36 0.20 3.17 -7.72
C ASP A 36 -0.69 2.23 -8.53
N LEU A 37 -1.97 2.56 -8.65
CA LEU A 37 -2.98 1.84 -9.46
C LEU A 37 -3.39 2.66 -10.70
N THR A 38 -2.59 3.64 -11.10
CA THR A 38 -2.83 4.44 -12.32
C THR A 38 -2.46 3.70 -13.60
N ASN A 39 -1.52 2.76 -13.50
CA ASN A 39 -1.03 1.96 -14.62
C ASN A 39 -1.85 0.66 -14.77
N GLU A 40 -1.73 -0.01 -15.93
CA GLU A 40 -2.34 -1.34 -16.16
C GLU A 40 -1.92 -2.38 -15.11
N ARG A 41 -0.76 -2.20 -14.49
CA ARG A 41 -0.27 -3.02 -13.39
C ARG A 41 -0.03 -2.16 -12.16
N ALA A 42 -0.47 -2.66 -11.01
CA ALA A 42 -0.16 -2.04 -9.74
C ALA A 42 1.35 -2.00 -9.49
N VAL A 43 1.87 -0.84 -9.08
CA VAL A 43 3.26 -0.67 -8.67
C VAL A 43 3.28 -0.35 -7.18
N VAL A 44 3.92 -1.21 -6.39
CA VAL A 44 4.07 -1.00 -4.94
C VAL A 44 5.52 -0.60 -4.65
N THR A 45 5.72 0.50 -3.94
CA THR A 45 7.04 0.97 -3.50
C THR A 45 7.00 1.40 -2.03
N ASN A 46 8.17 1.49 -1.40
CA ASN A 46 8.30 2.01 -0.03
C ASN A 46 8.77 3.47 0.00
N GLU A 47 8.43 4.22 -1.03
CA GLU A 47 8.82 5.63 -1.17
C GLU A 47 7.72 6.55 -0.65
N ASP A 48 8.12 7.65 -0.02
CA ASP A 48 7.19 8.70 0.39
C ASP A 48 6.83 9.59 -0.80
N LYS A 49 5.88 9.11 -1.61
CA LYS A 49 5.33 9.85 -2.76
C LYS A 49 3.95 10.41 -2.46
N GLU A 50 3.54 11.42 -3.23
CA GLU A 50 2.15 11.87 -3.19
C GLU A 50 1.20 10.77 -3.69
N ALA A 51 0.06 10.67 -3.03
CA ALA A 51 -1.00 9.74 -3.38
C ALA A 51 -2.35 10.43 -3.29
N ASN A 52 -3.32 10.00 -4.09
CA ASN A 52 -4.69 10.54 -4.03
C ASN A 52 -5.40 10.20 -2.71
N CYS A 53 -4.98 9.12 -2.05
CA CYS A 53 -5.47 8.73 -0.74
C CYS A 53 -4.28 8.40 0.17
N VAL A 54 -4.28 8.97 1.37
CA VAL A 54 -3.27 8.68 2.40
C VAL A 54 -3.96 8.04 3.59
N ILE A 55 -3.56 6.82 3.93
CA ILE A 55 -4.08 6.06 5.06
C ILE A 55 -2.97 5.93 6.08
N THR A 56 -3.11 6.63 7.19
CA THR A 56 -2.17 6.51 8.32
C THR A 56 -2.75 5.53 9.33
N THR A 57 -2.07 4.41 9.55
CA THR A 57 -2.53 3.40 10.51
C THR A 57 -1.35 2.64 11.10
N ARG A 58 -1.60 1.92 12.19
CA ARG A 58 -0.62 1.01 12.78
C ARG A 58 -0.71 -0.36 12.16
N ILE A 59 0.42 -1.04 12.13
CA ILE A 59 0.50 -2.43 11.64
C ILE A 59 -0.35 -3.35 12.51
N GLU A 60 -0.40 -3.10 13.83
CA GLU A 60 -1.26 -3.82 14.77
C GLU A 60 -2.74 -3.71 14.40
N THR A 61 -3.19 -2.51 14.01
CA THR A 61 -4.57 -2.28 13.56
C THR A 61 -4.84 -2.97 12.23
N LEU A 62 -3.88 -2.94 11.29
CA LEU A 62 -3.99 -3.64 10.00
C LEU A 62 -4.07 -5.16 10.17
N ASP A 63 -3.28 -5.71 11.10
CA ASP A 63 -3.26 -7.15 11.40
C ASP A 63 -4.56 -7.60 12.08
N ALA A 64 -5.17 -6.73 12.89
CA ALA A 64 -6.45 -7.01 13.56
C ALA A 64 -7.67 -7.01 12.63
N ILE A 65 -7.60 -6.37 11.46
CA ILE A 65 -8.69 -6.31 10.46
C ILE A 65 -8.50 -7.28 9.28
N ARG A 66 -7.43 -8.08 9.32
CA ARG A 66 -7.08 -9.06 8.29
C ARG A 66 -8.03 -10.26 8.26
#